data_AF-A0A1U7WXP1-F1
#
_entry.id   AF-A0A1U7WXP1-F1
#
_cell.length_a   1.000
_cell.length_b   1.000
_cell.length_c   1.000
_cell.angle_alpha   90.00
_cell.angle_beta   90.00
_cell.angle_gamma   90.00
#
_symmetry.space_group_name_H-M   'P 1'
#
loop_
_entity.id
_entity.type
_entity.pdbx_description
1 polymer ?
#
loop_
_entity_poly.entity_id
_entity_poly.type
_entity_poly.pdbx_seq_one_letter_code
_entity_poly.pdbx_strand_id
1 'polypeptide(L)'
;MVEVRRVNDRLMSIKLVVRECTLNVVCAYASQVGLDEELKRRFWEGLDEILHSIPPAKRLFIGRDFNGHTGLTTCGYGEVHGGFGFEDRNAGGTLLLDFARTFELVMANSSFPKREEHLVTF
;
A
#
# COMPACT_ATOMS: atom_id res chain seq x y z
N MET A 1 4.46 -17.65 16.60
CA MET A 1 4.09 -18.39 15.38
C MET A 1 4.31 -17.48 14.18
N VAL A 2 4.85 -18.00 13.09
CA VAL A 2 5.06 -17.25 11.84
C VAL A 2 4.37 -18.02 10.71
N GLU A 3 3.48 -17.36 9.99
CA GLU A 3 2.84 -17.88 8.79
C GLU A 3 3.28 -17.02 7.60
N VAL A 4 3.73 -17.66 6.53
CA VAL A 4 4.11 -16.98 5.28
C VAL A 4 3.21 -17.50 4.17
N ARG A 5 2.52 -16.60 3.48
CA ARG A 5 1.66 -16.91 2.33
C ARG A 5 2.19 -16.15 1.11
N ARG A 6 2.60 -16.90 0.09
CA ARG A 6 2.87 -16.36 -1.24
C ARG A 6 1.58 -16.42 -2.05
N VAL A 7 1.05 -15.26 -2.45
CA VAL A 7 -0.17 -15.18 -3.26
C VAL A 7 0.18 -15.22 -4.75
N ASN A 8 1.17 -14.43 -5.14
CA ASN A 8 1.74 -14.46 -6.49
C ASN A 8 3.20 -13.95 -6.45
N ASP A 9 3.83 -13.73 -7.60
CA ASP A 9 5.22 -13.25 -7.68
C ASP A 9 5.41 -11.81 -7.16
N ARG A 10 4.31 -11.08 -6.95
CA ARG A 10 4.27 -9.66 -6.59
C ARG A 10 3.63 -9.38 -5.22
N LEU A 11 2.97 -10.37 -4.63
CA LEU A 11 2.26 -10.30 -3.36
C LEU A 11 2.68 -11.45 -2.45
N MET A 12 3.20 -11.06 -1.29
CA MET A 12 3.52 -11.96 -0.20
C MET A 12 2.99 -11.37 1.10
N SER A 13 2.38 -12.19 1.94
CA SER A 13 1.97 -11.79 3.29
C SER A 13 2.67 -12.63 4.34
N ILE A 14 3.02 -11.98 5.44
CA ILE A 14 3.64 -12.56 6.61
C ILE A 14 2.75 -12.22 7.80
N LYS A 15 2.27 -13.26 8.49
CA LYS A 15 1.54 -13.12 9.74
C LYS A 15 2.42 -13.59 10.88
N LEU A 16 2.73 -12.65 11.76
CA LEU A 16 3.56 -12.86 12.93
C LEU A 16 2.68 -12.78 14.19
N VAL A 17 2.64 -13.87 14.95
CA VAL A 17 1.95 -13.92 16.24
C VAL A 17 2.99 -14.00 17.36
N VAL A 18 3.07 -12.94 18.16
CA VAL A 18 3.92 -12.84 19.35
C VAL A 18 3.02 -12.62 20.56
N ARG A 19 2.93 -13.62 21.43
CA ARG A 19 1.99 -13.63 22.57
C ARG A 19 0.56 -13.38 22.06
N GLU A 20 -0.09 -12.32 22.54
CA GLU A 20 -1.46 -11.92 22.17
C GLU A 20 -1.49 -10.92 20.99
N CYS A 21 -0.32 -10.47 20.53
CA CYS A 21 -0.21 -9.54 19.40
C CYS A 21 -0.10 -10.31 18.08
N THR A 22 -0.97 -9.97 17.11
CA THR A 22 -0.85 -10.43 15.73
C THR A 22 -0.51 -9.24 14.84
N LEU A 23 0.58 -9.39 14.10
CA LEU A 23 1.08 -8.44 13.13
C LEU A 23 0.98 -9.06 11.74
N ASN A 24 0.36 -8.36 10.80
CA ASN A 24 0.30 -8.77 9.40
C ASN A 24 1.12 -7.77 8.58
N VAL A 25 2.08 -8.28 7.83
CA VAL A 25 2.91 -7.49 6.91
C VAL A 25 2.66 -8.00 5.51
N VAL A 26 2.25 -7.11 4.62
CA VAL A 26 2.05 -7.40 3.20
C VAL A 26 3.15 -6.70 2.41
N CYS A 27 3.92 -7.50 1.68
CA CYS A 27 4.91 -7.02 0.72
C CYS A 27 4.25 -7.00 -0.66
N ALA A 28 4.09 -5.81 -1.22
CA ALA A 28 3.42 -5.61 -2.48
C ALA A 28 4.35 -4.96 -3.52
N TYR A 29 4.34 -5.47 -4.74
CA TYR A 29 5.10 -4.92 -5.86
C TYR A 29 4.16 -4.70 -7.05
N ALA A 30 3.69 -3.46 -7.23
CA ALA A 30 2.74 -3.14 -8.28
C ALA A 30 3.39 -3.12 -9.67
N SER A 31 2.60 -3.39 -10.71
CA SER A 31 3.04 -3.22 -12.10
C SER A 31 3.50 -1.79 -12.37
N GLN A 32 4.55 -1.64 -13.17
CA GLN A 32 4.90 -0.34 -13.76
C GLN A 32 3.81 0.12 -14.74
N VAL A 33 3.75 1.44 -14.99
CA VAL A 33 2.83 2.05 -15.96
C VAL A 33 3.10 1.48 -17.36
N GLY A 34 2.05 1.03 -18.05
CA GLY A 34 2.14 0.45 -19.42
C GLY A 34 2.19 -1.09 -19.51
N LEU A 35 2.21 -1.80 -18.38
CA LEU A 35 2.04 -3.26 -18.34
C LEU A 35 0.57 -3.68 -18.50
N ASP A 36 0.37 -4.96 -18.83
CA ASP A 36 -0.92 -5.63 -19.01
C ASP A 36 -1.95 -5.29 -17.92
N GLU A 37 -3.14 -4.84 -18.34
CA GLU A 37 -4.22 -4.42 -17.44
C GLU A 37 -4.76 -5.60 -16.61
N GLU A 38 -4.74 -6.81 -17.17
CA GLU A 38 -5.10 -8.03 -16.45
C GLU A 38 -4.17 -8.27 -15.25
N LEU A 39 -2.87 -8.02 -15.41
CA LEU A 39 -1.88 -8.17 -14.34
C LEU A 39 -2.07 -7.13 -13.23
N LYS A 40 -2.45 -5.90 -13.58
CA LYS A 40 -2.82 -4.87 -12.60
C LYS A 40 -4.09 -5.27 -11.85
N ARG A 41 -5.12 -5.75 -12.57
CA ARG A 41 -6.38 -6.20 -11.95
C ARG A 41 -6.13 -7.31 -10.94
N ARG A 42 -5.40 -8.37 -11.34
CA ARG A 42 -5.04 -9.49 -10.46
C ARG A 42 -4.24 -9.07 -9.23
N PHE A 43 -3.39 -8.04 -9.37
CA PHE A 43 -2.66 -7.49 -8.23
C PHE A 43 -3.61 -6.86 -7.21
N TRP A 44 -4.54 -6.00 -7.66
CA TRP A 44 -5.49 -5.36 -6.75
C TRP A 44 -6.49 -6.35 -6.16
N GLU A 45 -7.00 -7.31 -6.95
CA GLU A 45 -7.86 -8.41 -6.47
C GLU A 45 -7.16 -9.25 -5.41
N GLY A 46 -5.89 -9.62 -5.64
CA GLY A 46 -5.12 -10.40 -4.67
C GLY A 46 -4.80 -9.62 -3.40
N LEU A 47 -4.58 -8.31 -3.49
CA LEU A 47 -4.35 -7.46 -2.32
C LEU A 47 -5.64 -7.31 -1.50
N ASP A 48 -6.78 -7.11 -2.18
CA ASP A 48 -8.10 -7.04 -1.58
C ASP A 48 -8.46 -8.32 -0.81
N GLU A 49 -8.19 -9.49 -1.39
CA GLU A 49 -8.41 -10.79 -0.72
C GLU A 49 -7.56 -10.92 0.57
N ILE A 50 -6.30 -10.49 0.53
CA ILE A 50 -5.42 -10.52 1.71
C ILE A 50 -6.00 -9.62 2.81
N LEU A 51 -6.46 -8.42 2.47
CA LEU A 51 -7.02 -7.49 3.45
C LEU A 51 -8.31 -8.00 4.07
N HIS A 52 -9.21 -8.56 3.26
CA HIS A 52 -10.44 -9.19 3.78
C HIS A 52 -10.18 -10.41 4.65
N SER A 53 -9.05 -11.10 4.46
CA SER A 53 -8.65 -12.23 5.32
C SER A 53 -8.14 -11.79 6.72
N ILE A 54 -7.78 -10.50 6.88
CA ILE A 54 -7.23 -9.97 8.11
C ILE A 54 -8.34 -9.26 8.90
N PRO A 55 -8.64 -9.69 10.14
CA PRO A 55 -9.64 -9.00 10.95
C PRO A 55 -9.24 -7.54 11.21
N PRO A 56 -10.18 -6.57 11.16
CA PRO A 56 -9.89 -5.14 11.36
C PRO A 56 -9.18 -4.82 12.69
N ALA A 57 -9.38 -5.65 13.72
CA ALA A 57 -8.74 -5.49 15.03
C ALA A 57 -7.24 -5.88 15.05
N LYS A 58 -6.69 -6.44 13.97
CA LYS A 58 -5.28 -6.84 13.90
C LYS A 58 -4.45 -5.76 13.23
N ARG A 59 -3.19 -5.64 13.64
CA ARG A 59 -2.27 -4.67 13.05
C ARG A 59 -1.88 -5.14 11.65
N LEU A 60 -1.94 -4.21 10.70
CA LEU A 60 -1.62 -4.43 9.30
C LEU A 60 -0.63 -3.37 8.84
N PHE A 61 0.41 -3.80 8.14
CA PHE A 61 1.37 -2.93 7.47
C PHE A 61 1.52 -3.42 6.04
N ILE A 62 1.48 -2.48 5.10
CA ILE A 62 1.72 -2.75 3.69
C ILE A 62 2.94 -1.93 3.28
N GLY A 63 3.88 -2.55 2.59
CA GLY A 63 5.12 -1.90 2.18
C GLY A 63 5.58 -2.31 0.80
N ARG A 64 6.81 -1.87 0.46
CA ARG A 64 7.44 -1.89 -0.87
C ARG A 64 6.89 -0.78 -1.80
N ASP A 65 6.52 -1.12 -3.02
CA ASP A 65 6.46 -0.21 -4.14
C ASP A 65 5.14 -0.42 -4.91
N PHE A 66 4.35 0.64 -4.93
CA PHE A 66 3.06 0.69 -5.61
C PHE A 66 3.11 1.42 -6.96
N ASN A 67 4.27 2.00 -7.34
CA ASN A 67 4.43 2.78 -8.57
C ASN A 67 3.34 3.87 -8.77
N GLY A 68 2.74 4.34 -7.67
CA GLY A 68 1.67 5.33 -7.66
C GLY A 68 2.16 6.65 -7.07
N HIS A 69 2.04 7.74 -7.83
CA HIS A 69 2.39 9.08 -7.34
C HIS A 69 1.17 9.66 -6.65
N THR A 70 1.20 9.80 -5.32
CA THR A 70 0.07 10.32 -4.55
C THR A 70 -0.11 11.83 -4.69
N GLY A 71 0.94 12.51 -5.14
CA GLY A 71 0.96 13.95 -5.39
C GLY A 71 1.18 14.79 -4.12
N LEU A 72 1.61 16.04 -4.31
CA LEU A 72 1.92 16.99 -3.23
C LEU A 72 0.72 17.29 -2.32
N THR A 73 -0.47 17.45 -2.88
CA THR A 73 -1.67 17.89 -2.16
C THR A 73 -2.56 16.73 -1.73
N THR A 74 -3.26 16.91 -0.60
CA THR A 74 -4.22 15.91 -0.11
C THR A 74 -5.45 15.81 -1.02
N CYS A 75 -5.90 16.90 -1.66
CA CYS A 75 -7.02 16.94 -2.61
C CYS A 75 -8.25 16.11 -2.17
N GLY A 76 -8.69 16.27 -0.92
CA GLY A 76 -9.85 15.55 -0.38
C GLY A 76 -9.56 14.19 0.27
N TYR A 77 -8.28 13.80 0.37
CA TYR A 77 -7.80 12.58 1.04
C TYR A 77 -7.07 12.91 2.36
N GLY A 78 -7.53 13.91 3.11
CA GLY A 78 -6.85 14.36 4.34
C GLY A 78 -6.82 13.31 5.45
N GLU A 79 -7.71 12.34 5.40
CA GLU A 79 -7.79 11.20 6.32
C GLU A 79 -6.69 10.15 6.09
N VAL A 80 -6.18 10.02 4.85
CA VAL A 80 -5.21 8.98 4.47
C VAL A 80 -3.87 9.54 4.01
N HIS A 81 -3.85 10.78 3.49
CA HIS A 81 -2.66 11.43 2.98
C HIS A 81 -2.14 12.48 3.96
N GLY A 82 -0.91 12.32 4.44
CA GLY A 82 -0.34 13.19 5.48
C GLY A 82 0.14 14.57 5.00
N GLY A 83 -0.03 14.88 3.71
CA GLY A 83 0.26 16.20 3.14
C GLY A 83 1.71 16.41 2.68
N PHE A 84 2.59 15.42 2.87
CA PHE A 84 3.98 15.46 2.41
C PHE A 84 4.19 14.50 1.23
N GLY A 85 3.52 14.78 0.10
CA GLY A 85 3.75 14.05 -1.14
C GLY A 85 4.81 14.68 -2.02
N PHE A 86 4.99 14.12 -3.22
CA PHE A 86 5.89 14.64 -4.25
C PHE A 86 5.22 14.50 -5.61
N GLU A 87 5.59 15.37 -6.55
CA GLU A 87 5.08 15.40 -7.93
C GLU A 87 3.55 15.55 -8.05
N ASP A 88 3.05 15.44 -9.29
CA ASP A 88 1.63 15.39 -9.60
C ASP A 88 1.07 13.98 -9.39
N ARG A 89 -0.19 13.93 -8.95
CA ARG A 89 -0.88 12.66 -8.71
C ARG A 89 -1.14 11.94 -10.04
N ASN A 90 -0.69 10.68 -10.15
CA ASN A 90 -1.00 9.83 -11.31
C ASN A 90 -2.21 8.92 -11.02
N ALA A 91 -2.72 8.25 -12.06
CA ALA A 91 -3.89 7.36 -11.91
C ALA A 91 -3.67 6.23 -10.89
N GLY A 92 -2.45 5.68 -10.82
CA GLY A 92 -2.09 4.66 -9.84
C GLY A 92 -2.07 5.18 -8.40
N GLY A 93 -1.64 6.42 -8.19
CA GLY A 93 -1.66 7.09 -6.89
C GLY A 93 -3.07 7.43 -6.42
N THR A 94 -3.98 7.81 -7.32
CA THR A 94 -5.40 7.96 -6.99
C THR A 94 -6.00 6.63 -6.53
N LEU A 95 -5.76 5.56 -7.28
CA LEU A 95 -6.24 4.22 -6.92
C LEU A 95 -5.70 3.75 -5.57
N LEU A 96 -4.42 4.03 -5.29
CA LEU A 96 -3.80 3.73 -3.99
C LEU A 96 -4.45 4.52 -2.84
N LEU A 97 -4.80 5.78 -3.07
CA LEU A 97 -5.48 6.61 -2.07
C LEU A 97 -6.92 6.16 -1.82
N ASP A 98 -7.67 5.81 -2.87
CA ASP A 98 -9.02 5.25 -2.75
C ASP A 98 -9.00 3.91 -2.00
N PHE A 99 -8.00 3.08 -2.29
CA PHE A 99 -7.78 1.82 -1.59
C PHE A 99 -7.46 2.06 -0.10
N ALA A 100 -6.52 2.96 0.21
CA ALA A 100 -6.21 3.31 1.59
C ALA A 100 -7.44 3.82 2.34
N ARG A 101 -8.27 4.65 1.69
CA ARG A 101 -9.50 5.18 2.29
C ARG A 101 -10.51 4.08 2.62
N THR A 102 -10.72 3.15 1.69
CA THR A 102 -11.65 2.01 1.84
C THR A 102 -11.30 1.15 3.05
N PHE A 103 -10.01 0.93 3.28
CA PHE A 103 -9.51 0.07 4.36
C PHE A 103 -9.06 0.85 5.60
N GLU A 104 -9.39 2.15 5.69
CA GLU A 104 -9.02 3.04 6.81
C GLU A 104 -7.51 3.03 7.10
N LEU A 105 -6.70 2.94 6.05
CA LEU A 105 -5.23 2.94 6.11
C LEU A 105 -4.68 4.35 5.96
N VAL A 106 -3.52 4.60 6.56
CA VAL A 106 -2.80 5.87 6.45
C VAL A 106 -1.52 5.68 5.64
N MET A 107 -1.27 6.58 4.70
CA MET A 107 -0.02 6.65 3.94
C MET A 107 1.09 7.18 4.82
N ALA A 108 1.72 6.30 5.60
CA ALA A 108 2.81 6.65 6.50
C ALA A 108 3.95 7.39 5.76
N ASN A 109 4.19 7.07 4.48
CA ASN A 109 5.21 7.72 3.67
C ASN A 109 4.99 9.23 3.49
N SER A 110 3.72 9.67 3.41
CA SER A 110 3.35 11.07 3.22
C SER A 110 3.01 11.80 4.52
N SER A 111 3.16 11.15 5.67
CA SER A 111 2.96 11.76 7.00
C SER A 111 4.20 12.42 7.58
N PHE A 112 5.37 12.21 6.99
CA PHE A 112 6.63 12.74 7.49
C PHE A 112 7.30 13.64 6.45
N PRO A 113 7.86 14.80 6.85
CA PRO A 113 8.68 15.59 5.97
C PRO A 113 9.94 14.81 5.61
N LYS A 114 10.25 14.74 4.31
CA LYS A 114 11.44 14.09 3.79
C LYS A 114 12.19 15.07 2.91
N ARG A 115 13.49 14.83 2.75
CA ARG A 115 14.28 15.53 1.73
C ARG A 115 13.83 15.06 0.35
N GLU A 116 13.84 15.94 -0.63
CA GLU A 116 13.42 15.63 -2.01
C GLU A 116 14.18 14.42 -2.60
N GLU A 117 15.47 14.31 -2.28
CA GLU A 117 16.34 13.17 -2.64
C GLU A 117 15.87 11.79 -2.14
N HIS A 118 14.94 11.74 -1.18
CA HIS A 118 14.37 10.50 -0.64
C HIS A 118 12.91 10.25 -1.07
N LEU A 119 12.34 11.14 -1.90
CA LEU A 119 10.95 11.05 -2.36
C LEU A 119 10.82 10.36 -3.72
N VAL A 120 11.92 10.21 -4.46
CA VAL A 120 11.96 9.61 -5.79
C VAL A 120 13.00 8.49 -5.83
N THR A 121 12.62 7.35 -6.39
CA THR A 121 13.54 6.31 -6.86
C THR A 121 13.59 6.39 -8.38
N PHE A 122 14.76 6.71 -8.93
CA PHE A 122 15.04 6.70 -10.38
C PHE A 122 15.07 5.28 -10.94
#